data_AF-A0A1I3RJA6-F1
#
_entry.id   AF-A0A1I3RJA6-F1
#
_cell.length_a   1.000
_cell.length_b   1.000
_cell.length_c   1.000
_cell.angle_alpha   90.00
_cell.angle_beta   90.00
_cell.angle_gamma   90.00
#
_symmetry.space_group_name_H-M   'P 1'
#
loop_
_entity.id
_entity.type
_entity.pdbx_description
1 polymer ?
#
loop_
_entity_poly.entity_id
_entity_poly.type
_entity_poly.pdbx_seq_one_letter_code
_entity_poly.pdbx_strand_id
1 'polypeptide(L)'
;MVLSVFAPVAAATPTETADTPGEEYAEPEPVTENEPPEYADYKDDRGCTMILVGKEASASDSVLMSRTEDYHGNWAKHLKHVPSETHPEGATFEAFNGLEWPLPEETYSYNSAQDWTTEWGLFEQFAINSQGVGVTATTTVSLNEDAEEADPLVEDGIHEASVVTLVAQRADTPEEGVELVGEIVEEEGVTQPFGMAIGDGTDVWYLETASGHHWAAHKIPDDEYFVGANAMVLGEVDLDSPNYKGSDDLVEFAAENDLYDPESEDFHLAKAYGTADDYASYNYMRVWGGLNHFGVADGPWDGDEVPGPDTRDYPLTAEPKEEITVKDVMDYTRYHYQDTEHNPLEADDPPRAVGTTSTIESHVLQLTDDEPTPISDVAWVSMGTPLASPYVPHYPALDEFPEPYTQGTDTYSEDSAFWQFKALSNLKFLGYDEIEPMVTDEIESFEDAALERQAEKEQTAAELWEEDETEAKEYLADYSESQAWEALELASDLETEIHTTIAQMEGWEIANPNVDAQPEEWAMPDDDEEDTGVDDADTETDETATENGADDETDDAADTTPVLGVGGLVALAAAFSVALLIIHRRNGKPGT
;
A
#
# COMPACT_ATOMS: atom_id res chain seq x y z
N MET A 1 -15.52 6.85 -69.14
CA MET A 1 -14.97 8.03 -69.84
C MET A 1 -14.65 9.04 -68.73
N VAL A 2 -13.38 9.34 -68.40
CA VAL A 2 -12.29 9.98 -69.21
C VAL A 2 -12.63 11.48 -69.41
N LEU A 3 -11.80 12.49 -69.11
CA LEU A 3 -10.32 12.68 -69.08
C LEU A 3 -9.71 12.73 -67.65
N SER A 4 -8.39 12.80 -67.32
CA SER A 4 -7.09 12.98 -68.05
C SER A 4 -6.56 14.45 -68.18
N VAL A 5 -5.25 14.83 -68.16
CA VAL A 5 -3.94 14.13 -68.02
C VAL A 5 -2.73 15.15 -67.81
N PHE A 6 -1.80 14.85 -66.89
CA PHE A 6 -0.32 15.13 -66.83
C PHE A 6 0.35 16.54 -66.67
N ALA A 7 1.62 16.51 -66.19
CA ALA A 7 2.65 17.56 -66.02
C ALA A 7 3.90 17.26 -66.93
N PRO A 8 5.23 17.52 -66.68
CA PRO A 8 5.99 18.27 -65.63
C PRO A 8 7.27 19.07 -66.11
N VAL A 9 8.15 19.51 -65.15
CA VAL A 9 9.65 19.76 -65.30
C VAL A 9 10.10 21.01 -66.15
N ALA A 10 11.23 21.73 -65.96
CA ALA A 10 12.57 21.51 -65.35
C ALA A 10 13.20 22.76 -64.64
N ALA A 11 14.47 22.65 -64.20
CA ALA A 11 15.22 23.62 -63.35
C ALA A 11 16.33 24.45 -64.06
N ALA A 12 16.97 25.38 -63.31
CA ALA A 12 18.18 26.13 -63.70
C ALA A 12 19.05 26.51 -62.48
N THR A 13 20.34 26.80 -62.68
CA THR A 13 21.41 26.95 -61.65
C THR A 13 21.90 28.42 -61.46
N PRO A 14 22.68 28.74 -60.39
CA PRO A 14 22.84 30.12 -59.87
C PRO A 14 24.15 30.85 -60.25
N THR A 15 24.25 32.13 -59.88
CA THR A 15 25.47 32.97 -59.91
C THR A 15 25.49 34.02 -58.77
N GLU A 16 26.60 34.06 -58.01
CA GLU A 16 27.33 35.22 -57.41
C GLU A 16 26.58 36.44 -56.81
N THR A 17 26.97 37.07 -55.68
CA THR A 17 27.91 36.80 -54.55
C THR A 17 27.75 37.93 -53.50
N ALA A 18 27.85 37.64 -52.20
CA ALA A 18 28.29 38.61 -51.16
C ALA A 18 28.65 37.86 -49.85
N ASP A 19 29.70 38.30 -49.15
CA ASP A 19 30.23 37.66 -47.94
C ASP A 19 29.47 37.99 -46.64
N THR A 20 29.34 36.98 -45.77
CA THR A 20 29.36 37.12 -44.30
C THR A 20 30.23 35.97 -43.75
N PRO A 21 31.11 36.16 -42.76
CA PRO A 21 31.91 35.06 -42.18
C PRO A 21 31.01 34.01 -41.52
N GLY A 22 31.41 32.73 -41.60
CA GLY A 22 30.64 31.63 -41.04
C GLY A 22 30.89 31.42 -39.55
N GLU A 23 29.81 31.10 -38.84
CA GLU A 23 29.86 30.25 -37.65
C GLU A 23 29.55 28.82 -38.13
N GLU A 24 30.34 27.86 -37.67
CA GLU A 24 30.26 26.47 -38.06
C GLU A 24 29.19 25.78 -37.20
N TYR A 25 27.96 25.68 -37.74
CA TYR A 25 26.93 24.85 -37.13
C TYR A 25 27.41 23.40 -37.20
N ALA A 26 27.75 22.83 -36.05
CA ALA A 26 27.84 21.38 -35.93
C ALA A 26 26.47 20.80 -36.31
N GLU A 27 26.47 19.78 -37.17
CA GLU A 27 25.30 18.91 -37.27
C GLU A 27 25.17 18.21 -35.90
N PRO A 28 23.95 18.03 -35.35
CA PRO A 28 23.80 17.29 -34.11
C PRO A 28 24.36 15.89 -34.33
N GLU A 29 25.27 15.47 -33.45
CA GLU A 29 25.68 14.06 -33.39
C GLU A 29 24.41 13.19 -33.31
N PRO A 30 24.38 12.03 -33.99
CA PRO A 30 23.26 11.11 -33.81
C PRO A 30 23.17 10.78 -32.33
N VAL A 31 21.96 10.86 -31.76
CA VAL A 31 21.70 10.39 -30.41
C VAL A 31 22.09 8.91 -30.40
N THR A 32 23.22 8.61 -29.79
CA THR A 32 23.57 7.26 -29.37
C THR A 32 22.43 6.77 -28.50
N GLU A 33 22.08 5.49 -28.60
CA GLU A 33 21.17 4.87 -27.64
C GLU A 33 21.72 5.20 -26.24
N ASN A 34 20.95 5.98 -25.48
CA ASN A 34 21.29 6.22 -24.09
C ASN A 34 21.15 4.85 -23.44
N GLU A 35 22.26 4.26 -23.04
CA GLU A 35 22.27 3.36 -21.89
C GLU A 35 21.47 4.10 -20.79
N PRO A 36 20.50 3.45 -20.12
CA PRO A 36 19.84 4.08 -18.99
C PRO A 36 20.93 4.54 -18.00
N PRO A 37 20.73 5.63 -17.25
CA PRO A 37 21.65 5.93 -16.16
C PRO A 37 21.80 4.66 -15.31
N GLU A 38 23.00 4.42 -14.77
CA GLU A 38 23.13 3.51 -13.63
C GLU A 38 22.07 3.97 -12.61
N TYR A 39 21.04 3.15 -12.43
CA TYR A 39 20.05 3.39 -11.38
C TYR A 39 20.87 3.39 -10.10
N ALA A 40 20.79 4.48 -9.33
CA ALA A 40 21.38 4.49 -8.00
C ALA A 40 20.81 3.29 -7.24
N ASP A 41 21.65 2.61 -6.46
CA ASP A 41 21.24 1.43 -5.67
C ASP A 41 19.88 1.73 -5.05
N TYR A 42 18.83 1.05 -5.53
CA TYR A 42 17.50 1.23 -4.99
C TYR A 42 17.58 0.77 -3.54
N LYS A 43 17.39 1.71 -2.60
CA LYS A 43 17.13 1.31 -1.21
C LYS A 43 15.95 0.36 -1.22
N ASP A 44 16.00 -0.62 -0.33
CA ASP A 44 14.96 -1.64 -0.29
C ASP A 44 13.69 -1.09 0.38
N ASP A 45 12.97 -0.30 -0.40
CA ASP A 45 11.71 0.33 0.00
C ASP A 45 10.52 -0.66 -0.05
N ARG A 46 10.78 -1.95 -0.29
CA ARG A 46 9.78 -3.02 -0.26
C ARG A 46 9.29 -3.23 1.17
N GLY A 47 7.98 -3.44 1.35
CA GLY A 47 7.42 -3.91 2.63
C GLY A 47 5.95 -3.56 2.80
N CYS A 48 5.39 -3.89 3.97
CA CYS A 48 3.99 -3.60 4.30
C CYS A 48 3.83 -3.33 5.78
N THR A 49 2.89 -2.46 6.16
CA THR A 49 2.45 -2.28 7.55
C THR A 49 0.97 -2.58 7.66
N MET A 50 0.54 -3.35 8.66
CA MET A 50 -0.86 -3.77 8.84
C MET A 50 -1.42 -3.24 10.17
N ILE A 51 -2.71 -2.89 10.19
CA ILE A 51 -3.50 -2.58 11.40
C ILE A 51 -4.86 -3.27 11.28
N LEU A 52 -5.24 -4.01 12.31
CA LEU A 52 -6.53 -4.69 12.43
C LEU A 52 -7.21 -4.23 13.71
N VAL A 53 -8.50 -3.91 13.67
CA VAL A 53 -9.27 -3.40 14.82
C VAL A 53 -10.52 -4.25 15.01
N GLY A 54 -10.69 -4.78 16.23
CA GLY A 54 -11.89 -5.48 16.65
C GLY A 54 -13.13 -4.58 16.66
N LYS A 55 -14.30 -5.20 16.58
CA LYS A 55 -15.59 -4.51 16.41
C LYS A 55 -15.91 -3.53 17.54
N GLU A 56 -15.77 -3.96 18.80
CA GLU A 56 -15.98 -3.16 20.02
C GLU A 56 -14.80 -2.20 20.32
N ALA A 57 -13.64 -2.38 19.68
CA ALA A 57 -12.52 -1.42 19.71
C ALA A 57 -12.70 -0.23 18.75
N SER A 58 -13.60 -0.35 17.75
CA SER A 58 -13.88 0.70 16.77
C SER A 58 -14.95 1.69 17.25
N ALA A 59 -14.86 2.95 16.82
CA ALA A 59 -15.86 3.99 17.08
C ALA A 59 -17.15 3.87 16.25
N SER A 60 -17.29 2.79 15.46
CA SER A 60 -18.37 2.58 14.49
C SER A 60 -19.04 1.20 14.58
N ASP A 61 -18.81 0.44 15.65
CA ASP A 61 -19.32 -0.94 15.84
C ASP A 61 -18.98 -1.87 14.64
N SER A 62 -17.81 -1.66 14.00
CA SER A 62 -17.38 -2.28 12.73
C SER A 62 -15.95 -2.83 12.81
N VAL A 63 -15.66 -3.94 12.15
CA VAL A 63 -14.27 -4.42 11.99
C VAL A 63 -13.53 -3.51 11.00
N LEU A 64 -12.30 -3.11 11.35
CA LEU A 64 -11.41 -2.36 10.45
C LEU A 64 -10.17 -3.18 10.10
N MET A 65 -9.83 -3.28 8.81
CA MET A 65 -8.65 -3.97 8.31
C MET A 65 -7.91 -3.07 7.33
N SER A 66 -6.64 -2.75 7.58
CA SER A 66 -5.86 -1.86 6.71
C SER A 66 -4.41 -2.31 6.57
N ARG A 67 -3.84 -2.05 5.40
CA ARG A 67 -2.45 -2.32 5.07
C ARG A 67 -1.88 -1.26 4.12
N THR A 68 -0.59 -0.94 4.25
CA THR A 68 0.21 -0.28 3.21
C THR A 68 0.94 -1.31 2.38
N GLU A 69 1.00 -1.12 1.06
CA GLU A 69 1.91 -1.86 0.17
C GLU A 69 2.98 -0.90 -0.33
N ASP A 70 4.21 -1.10 0.15
CA ASP A 70 5.38 -0.28 -0.15
C ASP A 70 6.26 -1.05 -1.15
N TYR A 71 6.49 -0.47 -2.33
CA TYR A 71 7.18 -1.13 -3.45
C TYR A 71 7.76 -0.09 -4.43
N HIS A 72 8.26 -0.52 -5.59
CA HIS A 72 8.77 0.39 -6.62
C HIS A 72 7.71 1.42 -7.05
N GLY A 73 7.99 2.71 -6.84
CA GLY A 73 7.00 3.79 -6.98
C GLY A 73 6.42 4.05 -8.38
N ASN A 74 6.80 3.27 -9.42
CA ASN A 74 6.17 3.28 -10.74
C ASN A 74 5.28 2.05 -11.01
N TRP A 75 5.13 1.15 -10.04
CA TRP A 75 4.34 -0.07 -10.13
C TRP A 75 2.87 0.25 -9.92
N ALA A 76 2.16 0.52 -11.02
CA ALA A 76 0.77 0.97 -10.96
C ALA A 76 -0.19 -0.15 -10.54
N LYS A 77 -1.16 0.17 -9.68
CA LYS A 77 -2.33 -0.69 -9.42
C LYS A 77 -3.53 -0.33 -10.28
N HIS A 78 -4.40 -1.31 -10.52
CA HIS A 78 -5.72 -1.17 -11.11
C HIS A 78 -6.78 -1.64 -10.10
N LEU A 79 -7.84 -0.85 -9.89
CA LEU A 79 -9.02 -1.34 -9.17
C LEU A 79 -9.86 -2.24 -10.06
N LYS A 80 -10.38 -3.33 -9.48
CA LYS A 80 -11.03 -4.40 -10.23
C LYS A 80 -12.30 -4.90 -9.56
N HIS A 81 -13.37 -5.01 -10.35
CA HIS A 81 -14.47 -5.92 -10.04
C HIS A 81 -14.22 -7.27 -10.72
N VAL A 82 -14.34 -8.34 -9.95
CA VAL A 82 -14.32 -9.73 -10.42
C VAL A 82 -15.74 -10.29 -10.25
N PRO A 83 -16.44 -10.68 -11.34
CA PRO A 83 -17.79 -11.20 -11.26
C PRO A 83 -17.82 -12.66 -10.78
N SER A 84 -18.98 -13.10 -10.29
CA SER A 84 -19.24 -14.50 -9.94
C SER A 84 -19.32 -15.37 -11.20
N GLU A 85 -18.69 -16.56 -11.17
CA GLU A 85 -18.65 -17.49 -12.30
C GLU A 85 -19.09 -18.91 -11.92
N THR A 86 -19.82 -19.56 -12.83
CA THR A 86 -20.22 -20.98 -12.71
C THR A 86 -19.20 -21.89 -13.40
N HIS A 87 -18.54 -22.76 -12.64
CA HIS A 87 -17.48 -23.65 -13.13
C HIS A 87 -17.97 -25.08 -13.37
N PRO A 88 -17.39 -25.84 -14.32
CA PRO A 88 -17.73 -27.25 -14.53
C PRO A 88 -17.20 -28.17 -13.41
N GLU A 89 -17.89 -29.28 -13.16
CA GLU A 89 -17.46 -30.35 -12.22
C GLU A 89 -15.99 -30.78 -12.50
N GLY A 90 -15.09 -30.49 -11.55
CA GLY A 90 -13.65 -30.75 -11.68
C GLY A 90 -12.86 -29.67 -12.42
N ALA A 91 -13.25 -28.40 -12.27
CA ALA A 91 -12.43 -27.24 -12.61
C ALA A 91 -11.35 -26.99 -11.53
N THR A 92 -10.29 -26.30 -11.96
CA THR A 92 -9.08 -26.01 -11.18
C THR A 92 -8.69 -24.55 -11.41
N PHE A 93 -8.21 -23.90 -10.35
CA PHE A 93 -7.51 -22.63 -10.39
C PHE A 93 -6.02 -22.93 -10.66
N GLU A 94 -5.48 -22.37 -11.74
CA GLU A 94 -4.07 -22.47 -12.12
C GLU A 94 -3.38 -21.15 -11.74
N ALA A 95 -2.48 -21.17 -10.75
CA ALA A 95 -1.68 -20.00 -10.35
C ALA A 95 -0.51 -19.76 -11.33
N PHE A 96 0.13 -18.60 -11.24
CA PHE A 96 1.24 -18.24 -12.14
C PHE A 96 2.48 -19.12 -11.93
N ASN A 97 2.76 -19.52 -10.68
CA ASN A 97 3.89 -20.36 -10.29
C ASN A 97 3.64 -21.86 -10.51
N GLY A 98 2.39 -22.28 -10.76
CA GLY A 98 2.06 -23.67 -11.09
C GLY A 98 1.08 -24.37 -10.14
N LEU A 99 0.72 -23.77 -9.00
CA LEU A 99 -0.28 -24.31 -8.06
C LEU A 99 -1.61 -24.63 -8.78
N GLU A 100 -2.10 -25.86 -8.62
CA GLU A 100 -3.38 -26.36 -9.15
C GLU A 100 -4.39 -26.61 -8.01
N TRP A 101 -5.22 -25.62 -7.62
CA TRP A 101 -6.23 -25.81 -6.55
C TRP A 101 -7.67 -26.01 -7.07
N PRO A 102 -8.50 -26.90 -6.51
CA PRO A 102 -9.87 -27.11 -6.98
C PRO A 102 -10.75 -25.84 -6.92
N LEU A 103 -11.61 -25.62 -7.92
CA LEU A 103 -12.62 -24.57 -7.93
C LEU A 103 -14.01 -25.11 -7.48
N PRO A 104 -14.82 -24.29 -6.77
CA PRO A 104 -16.22 -24.61 -6.47
C PRO A 104 -17.10 -24.55 -7.74
N GLU A 105 -18.34 -25.08 -7.68
CA GLU A 105 -19.30 -25.02 -8.82
C GLU A 105 -19.74 -23.59 -9.14
N GLU A 106 -19.73 -22.68 -8.16
CA GLU A 106 -20.00 -21.25 -8.30
C GLU A 106 -18.95 -20.49 -7.46
N THR A 107 -18.33 -19.43 -8.00
CA THR A 107 -17.48 -18.50 -7.24
C THR A 107 -18.20 -17.20 -6.91
N TYR A 108 -17.76 -16.52 -5.85
CA TYR A 108 -18.27 -15.22 -5.43
C TYR A 108 -17.67 -14.06 -6.22
N SER A 109 -18.45 -13.00 -6.38
CA SER A 109 -17.97 -11.75 -6.95
C SER A 109 -17.30 -10.91 -5.85
N TYR A 110 -16.24 -10.19 -6.19
CA TYR A 110 -15.51 -9.36 -5.24
C TYR A 110 -14.85 -8.16 -5.91
N ASN A 111 -14.51 -7.15 -5.10
CA ASN A 111 -13.75 -5.97 -5.52
C ASN A 111 -12.34 -6.03 -4.92
N SER A 112 -11.30 -5.77 -5.72
CA SER A 112 -9.89 -5.86 -5.36
C SER A 112 -9.02 -4.76 -6.00
N ALA A 113 -7.77 -4.64 -5.56
CA ALA A 113 -6.71 -3.86 -6.24
C ALA A 113 -5.62 -4.80 -6.77
N GLN A 114 -5.45 -4.84 -8.09
CA GLN A 114 -4.55 -5.73 -8.83
C GLN A 114 -3.32 -4.99 -9.37
N ASP A 115 -2.24 -5.71 -9.65
CA ASP A 115 -1.12 -5.19 -10.44
C ASP A 115 -1.50 -4.82 -11.88
N TRP A 116 -0.82 -3.83 -12.44
CA TRP A 116 -0.95 -3.46 -13.86
C TRP A 116 -0.50 -4.55 -14.84
N THR A 117 0.34 -5.48 -14.38
CA THR A 117 0.83 -6.64 -15.11
C THR A 117 0.34 -7.91 -14.43
N THR A 118 0.13 -8.98 -15.21
CA THR A 118 -0.26 -10.29 -14.69
C THR A 118 0.75 -11.38 -15.05
N GLU A 119 2.01 -10.99 -15.24
CA GLU A 119 3.11 -11.91 -15.59
C GLU A 119 3.46 -12.82 -14.39
N TRP A 120 3.35 -12.29 -13.18
CA TRP A 120 3.69 -12.95 -11.90
C TRP A 120 2.47 -13.17 -10.98
N GLY A 121 1.29 -13.40 -11.57
CA GLY A 121 0.02 -13.50 -10.83
C GLY A 121 -0.73 -12.17 -10.77
N LEU A 122 -1.64 -11.98 -9.80
CA LEU A 122 -2.53 -10.80 -9.75
C LEU A 122 -2.15 -9.76 -8.70
N PHE A 123 -1.43 -10.18 -7.64
CA PHE A 123 -1.09 -9.35 -6.46
C PHE A 123 -2.30 -8.54 -5.95
N GLU A 124 -3.41 -9.24 -5.74
CA GLU A 124 -4.66 -8.67 -5.19
C GLU A 124 -4.46 -8.24 -3.74
N GLN A 125 -4.24 -6.94 -3.51
CA GLN A 125 -3.85 -6.40 -2.20
C GLN A 125 -4.94 -6.56 -1.13
N PHE A 126 -6.19 -6.41 -1.57
CA PHE A 126 -7.36 -6.65 -0.75
C PHE A 126 -8.46 -7.30 -1.58
N ALA A 127 -9.45 -7.86 -0.90
CA ALA A 127 -10.76 -8.14 -1.46
C ALA A 127 -11.87 -7.80 -0.47
N ILE A 128 -13.06 -7.45 -0.96
CA ILE A 128 -14.33 -7.67 -0.24
C ILE A 128 -15.25 -8.47 -1.16
N ASN A 129 -15.71 -9.64 -0.70
CA ASN A 129 -16.55 -10.54 -1.49
C ASN A 129 -18.06 -10.37 -1.24
N SER A 130 -18.89 -11.02 -2.07
CA SER A 130 -20.34 -10.89 -2.02
C SER A 130 -21.04 -11.50 -0.79
N GLN A 131 -20.29 -12.05 0.17
CA GLN A 131 -20.80 -12.49 1.48
C GLN A 131 -20.46 -11.52 2.61
N GLY A 132 -19.62 -10.50 2.36
CA GLY A 132 -19.08 -9.60 3.39
C GLY A 132 -17.73 -10.05 3.96
N VAL A 133 -17.08 -11.06 3.38
CA VAL A 133 -15.71 -11.44 3.78
C VAL A 133 -14.71 -10.51 3.12
N GLY A 134 -14.04 -9.70 3.95
CA GLY A 134 -12.87 -8.92 3.60
C GLY A 134 -11.58 -9.71 3.76
N VAL A 135 -10.60 -9.43 2.90
CA VAL A 135 -9.26 -10.00 2.93
C VAL A 135 -8.26 -8.89 2.69
N THR A 136 -7.14 -8.87 3.43
CA THR A 136 -5.94 -8.11 3.04
C THR A 136 -4.72 -9.02 3.11
N ALA A 137 -3.96 -9.10 2.02
CA ALA A 137 -2.74 -9.88 1.99
C ALA A 137 -1.71 -9.35 0.96
N THR A 138 -0.41 -9.51 1.19
CA THR A 138 0.22 -10.01 2.43
C THR A 138 1.02 -8.91 3.14
N THR A 139 1.50 -9.22 4.33
CA THR A 139 2.72 -8.62 4.86
C THR A 139 3.78 -9.71 4.85
N THR A 140 4.74 -9.60 3.93
CA THR A 140 5.90 -10.50 3.85
C THR A 140 6.61 -10.53 5.20
N VAL A 141 6.85 -11.73 5.74
CA VAL A 141 7.65 -11.93 6.96
C VAL A 141 8.93 -12.69 6.58
N SER A 142 9.66 -13.26 7.53
CA SER A 142 10.88 -14.01 7.23
C SER A 142 11.10 -15.13 8.25
N LEU A 143 11.55 -16.28 7.77
CA LEU A 143 11.89 -17.45 8.59
C LEU A 143 13.37 -17.46 8.96
N ASN A 144 13.72 -18.17 10.03
CA ASN A 144 15.12 -18.42 10.38
C ASN A 144 15.71 -19.63 9.64
N GLU A 145 17.05 -19.66 9.49
CA GLU A 145 17.77 -20.69 8.74
C GLU A 145 17.47 -22.13 9.23
N ASP A 146 17.27 -22.32 10.54
CA ASP A 146 17.00 -23.65 11.14
C ASP A 146 15.58 -24.14 10.79
N ALA A 147 14.58 -23.24 10.73
CA ALA A 147 13.22 -23.54 10.29
C ALA A 147 13.17 -23.89 8.79
N GLU A 148 13.91 -23.16 7.95
CA GLU A 148 14.02 -23.44 6.52
C GLU A 148 14.80 -24.73 6.18
N GLU A 149 15.82 -25.12 6.96
CA GLU A 149 16.45 -26.46 6.79
C GLU A 149 15.49 -27.59 7.24
N ALA A 150 14.61 -27.33 8.21
CA ALA A 150 13.68 -28.31 8.75
C ALA A 150 12.46 -28.60 7.83
N ASP A 151 11.83 -27.56 7.29
CA ASP A 151 10.68 -27.65 6.38
C ASP A 151 10.74 -26.53 5.31
N PRO A 152 11.45 -26.76 4.19
CA PRO A 152 11.70 -25.74 3.16
C PRO A 152 10.45 -25.28 2.40
N LEU A 153 10.50 -24.04 1.92
CA LEU A 153 9.53 -23.44 1.00
C LEU A 153 9.39 -24.24 -0.31
N VAL A 154 8.22 -24.12 -0.96
CA VAL A 154 7.82 -24.93 -2.12
C VAL A 154 7.55 -24.06 -3.35
N GLU A 155 8.32 -24.27 -4.42
CA GLU A 155 8.26 -23.52 -5.69
C GLU A 155 6.82 -23.42 -6.27
N ASP A 156 6.10 -24.54 -6.31
CA ASP A 156 4.73 -24.67 -6.85
C ASP A 156 3.63 -24.38 -5.80
N GLY A 157 3.97 -23.90 -4.58
CA GLY A 157 3.05 -23.73 -3.45
C GLY A 157 2.13 -22.50 -3.50
N ILE A 158 1.45 -22.16 -2.38
CA ILE A 158 0.62 -20.95 -2.28
C ILE A 158 1.47 -19.68 -2.14
N HIS A 159 1.07 -18.66 -2.90
CA HIS A 159 1.80 -17.40 -3.07
C HIS A 159 0.87 -16.20 -2.88
N GLU A 160 1.39 -15.13 -2.30
CA GLU A 160 0.74 -13.80 -2.17
C GLU A 160 -0.06 -13.38 -3.42
N ALA A 161 0.52 -13.52 -4.62
CA ALA A 161 -0.10 -13.14 -5.88
C ALA A 161 -1.40 -13.89 -6.24
N SER A 162 -1.82 -14.85 -5.41
CA SER A 162 -2.99 -15.72 -5.57
C SER A 162 -3.82 -15.95 -4.29
N VAL A 163 -3.26 -15.72 -3.09
CA VAL A 163 -3.93 -16.11 -1.83
C VAL A 163 -5.27 -15.36 -1.61
N VAL A 164 -5.32 -14.07 -1.94
CA VAL A 164 -6.55 -13.27 -1.86
C VAL A 164 -7.59 -13.76 -2.87
N THR A 165 -7.17 -14.09 -4.10
CA THR A 165 -8.02 -14.69 -5.15
C THR A 165 -8.65 -16.00 -4.67
N LEU A 166 -7.86 -16.88 -4.04
CA LEU A 166 -8.29 -18.19 -3.55
C LEU A 166 -9.37 -18.09 -2.46
N VAL A 167 -9.20 -17.17 -1.51
CA VAL A 167 -10.15 -16.91 -0.41
C VAL A 167 -11.39 -16.17 -0.90
N ALA A 168 -11.22 -15.02 -1.56
CA ALA A 168 -12.31 -14.12 -1.93
C ALA A 168 -13.36 -14.80 -2.82
N GLN A 169 -12.93 -15.69 -3.70
CA GLN A 169 -13.81 -16.46 -4.58
C GLN A 169 -14.74 -17.46 -3.88
N ARG A 170 -14.53 -17.83 -2.61
CA ARG A 170 -15.27 -18.95 -1.99
C ARG A 170 -15.58 -18.89 -0.50
N ALA A 171 -14.92 -18.04 0.30
CA ALA A 171 -15.17 -17.99 1.74
C ALA A 171 -16.56 -17.39 2.05
N ASP A 172 -17.39 -18.13 2.81
CA ASP A 172 -18.64 -17.60 3.39
C ASP A 172 -18.38 -16.91 4.74
N THR A 173 -17.28 -17.24 5.42
CA THR A 173 -16.85 -16.67 6.71
C THR A 173 -15.32 -16.51 6.82
N PRO A 174 -14.80 -15.68 7.74
CA PRO A 174 -13.37 -15.54 7.99
C PRO A 174 -12.71 -16.84 8.48
N GLU A 175 -13.40 -17.60 9.34
CA GLU A 175 -12.91 -18.89 9.87
C GLU A 175 -12.69 -19.91 8.74
N GLU A 176 -13.62 -19.99 7.77
CA GLU A 176 -13.46 -20.85 6.58
C GLU A 176 -12.38 -20.34 5.61
N GLY A 177 -12.17 -19.02 5.53
CA GLY A 177 -11.06 -18.44 4.76
C GLY A 177 -9.69 -18.81 5.35
N VAL A 178 -9.57 -18.78 6.68
CA VAL A 178 -8.39 -19.21 7.44
C VAL A 178 -8.15 -20.72 7.26
N GLU A 179 -9.19 -21.55 7.44
CA GLU A 179 -9.08 -23.01 7.24
C GLU A 179 -8.73 -23.39 5.79
N LEU A 180 -9.21 -22.65 4.79
CA LEU A 180 -8.84 -22.84 3.38
C LEU A 180 -7.35 -22.57 3.12
N VAL A 181 -6.80 -21.46 3.63
CA VAL A 181 -5.37 -21.15 3.46
C VAL A 181 -4.53 -22.21 4.14
N GLY A 182 -4.93 -22.65 5.34
CA GLY A 182 -4.31 -23.76 6.05
C GLY A 182 -4.32 -25.09 5.29
N GLU A 183 -5.46 -25.48 4.71
CA GLU A 183 -5.58 -26.71 3.91
C GLU A 183 -4.61 -26.71 2.70
N ILE A 184 -4.41 -25.55 2.06
CA ILE A 184 -3.49 -25.42 0.92
C ILE A 184 -2.02 -25.47 1.38
N VAL A 185 -1.67 -24.77 2.47
CA VAL A 185 -0.31 -24.81 3.04
C VAL A 185 0.04 -26.23 3.49
N GLU A 186 -0.89 -26.99 4.04
CA GLU A 186 -0.66 -28.38 4.49
C GLU A 186 -0.62 -29.41 3.34
N GLU A 187 -1.36 -29.23 2.24
CA GLU A 187 -1.35 -30.17 1.10
C GLU A 187 -0.29 -29.84 0.02
N GLU A 188 -0.05 -28.57 -0.31
CA GLU A 188 0.80 -28.13 -1.44
C GLU A 188 1.93 -27.16 -1.03
N GLY A 189 1.98 -26.70 0.23
CA GLY A 189 3.04 -25.84 0.77
C GLY A 189 2.93 -24.35 0.42
N VAL A 190 3.92 -23.55 0.81
CA VAL A 190 3.99 -22.09 0.61
C VAL A 190 5.28 -21.67 -0.14
N THR A 191 5.18 -20.67 -1.03
CA THR A 191 6.34 -20.15 -1.79
C THR A 191 7.21 -19.18 -0.97
N GLN A 192 6.57 -18.35 -0.14
CA GLN A 192 7.19 -17.28 0.65
C GLN A 192 6.52 -17.21 2.02
N PRO A 193 7.23 -16.88 3.10
CA PRO A 193 6.62 -16.72 4.41
C PRO A 193 5.82 -15.41 4.49
N PHE A 194 4.53 -15.48 4.82
CA PHE A 194 3.66 -14.32 4.87
C PHE A 194 2.71 -14.26 6.08
N GLY A 195 2.39 -13.04 6.48
CA GLY A 195 1.24 -12.71 7.32
C GLY A 195 0.07 -12.18 6.48
N MET A 196 -1.17 -12.54 6.82
CA MET A 196 -2.38 -12.04 6.15
C MET A 196 -3.55 -11.88 7.12
N ALA A 197 -4.59 -11.14 6.74
CA ALA A 197 -5.80 -11.02 7.53
C ALA A 197 -7.08 -11.26 6.72
N ILE A 198 -8.06 -11.89 7.38
CA ILE A 198 -9.38 -12.22 6.84
C ILE A 198 -10.41 -11.82 7.90
N GLY A 199 -11.49 -11.13 7.51
CA GLY A 199 -12.50 -10.66 8.44
C GLY A 199 -13.87 -10.41 7.82
N ASP A 200 -14.87 -10.20 8.65
CA ASP A 200 -16.24 -9.81 8.29
C ASP A 200 -16.75 -8.75 9.27
N GLY A 201 -18.04 -8.43 9.26
CA GLY A 201 -18.66 -7.48 10.19
C GLY A 201 -18.63 -7.85 11.67
N THR A 202 -18.10 -9.01 12.06
CA THR A 202 -18.06 -9.53 13.43
C THR A 202 -16.65 -9.91 13.86
N ASP A 203 -15.94 -10.67 13.02
CA ASP A 203 -14.71 -11.36 13.35
C ASP A 203 -13.57 -10.91 12.43
N VAL A 204 -12.34 -10.79 12.96
CA VAL A 204 -11.11 -10.71 12.14
C VAL A 204 -10.03 -11.62 12.69
N TRP A 205 -9.37 -12.33 11.77
CA TRP A 205 -8.30 -13.27 12.02
C TRP A 205 -7.02 -12.81 11.34
N TYR A 206 -5.91 -12.94 12.05
CA TYR A 206 -4.55 -12.78 11.51
C TYR A 206 -3.89 -14.15 11.41
N LEU A 207 -3.34 -14.49 10.24
CA LEU A 207 -2.66 -15.75 9.93
C LEU A 207 -1.19 -15.48 9.60
N GLU A 208 -0.28 -16.33 10.08
CA GLU A 208 1.11 -16.41 9.64
C GLU A 208 1.43 -17.83 9.15
N THR A 209 2.11 -17.95 8.01
CA THR A 209 2.81 -19.19 7.63
C THR A 209 4.15 -19.26 8.35
N ALA A 210 4.45 -20.41 8.95
CA ALA A 210 5.58 -20.61 9.87
C ALA A 210 6.71 -21.48 9.30
N SER A 211 6.49 -22.20 8.21
CA SER A 211 7.51 -22.93 7.43
C SER A 211 6.88 -23.37 6.10
N GLY A 212 7.54 -24.24 5.33
CA GLY A 212 7.04 -24.76 4.06
C GLY A 212 5.58 -25.26 4.10
N HIS A 213 5.18 -25.95 5.16
CA HIS A 213 3.86 -26.59 5.30
C HIS A 213 3.14 -26.33 6.64
N HIS A 214 3.70 -25.51 7.54
CA HIS A 214 3.08 -25.20 8.84
C HIS A 214 2.60 -23.75 8.91
N TRP A 215 1.51 -23.51 9.65
CA TRP A 215 0.90 -22.20 9.83
C TRP A 215 0.18 -22.08 11.18
N ALA A 216 -0.16 -20.85 11.58
CA ALA A 216 -1.12 -20.58 12.65
C ALA A 216 -1.92 -19.30 12.38
N ALA A 217 -3.06 -19.15 13.05
CA ALA A 217 -3.85 -17.93 13.03
C ALA A 217 -4.46 -17.63 14.41
N HIS A 218 -4.63 -16.34 14.71
CA HIS A 218 -5.29 -15.82 15.91
C HIS A 218 -6.47 -14.93 15.54
N LYS A 219 -7.63 -15.14 16.18
CA LYS A 219 -8.75 -14.20 16.15
C LYS A 219 -8.42 -12.99 17.03
N ILE A 220 -8.37 -11.80 16.45
CA ILE A 220 -8.21 -10.55 17.21
C ILE A 220 -9.43 -10.38 18.12
N PRO A 221 -9.27 -10.10 19.43
CA PRO A 221 -10.39 -9.88 20.32
C PRO A 221 -11.25 -8.69 19.89
N ASP A 222 -12.56 -8.81 20.08
CA ASP A 222 -13.55 -7.83 19.66
C ASP A 222 -13.25 -6.41 20.24
N ASP A 223 -12.65 -6.33 21.43
CA ASP A 223 -12.27 -5.12 22.19
C ASP A 223 -10.79 -4.70 22.07
N GLU A 224 -10.00 -5.31 21.16
CA GLU A 224 -8.58 -5.00 20.95
C GLU A 224 -8.21 -4.68 19.49
N TYR A 225 -7.00 -4.15 19.27
CA TYR A 225 -6.37 -3.98 17.95
C TYR A 225 -5.01 -4.69 17.85
N PHE A 226 -4.54 -4.90 16.63
CA PHE A 226 -3.26 -5.54 16.26
C PHE A 226 -2.45 -4.63 15.32
N VAL A 227 -1.12 -4.62 15.45
CA VAL A 227 -0.21 -3.90 14.54
C VAL A 227 0.85 -4.85 13.99
N GLY A 228 0.87 -5.05 12.68
CA GLY A 228 1.81 -5.89 11.96
C GLY A 228 2.85 -5.11 11.16
N ALA A 229 4.04 -5.69 11.03
CA ALA A 229 5.15 -5.22 10.19
C ALA A 229 5.79 -6.43 9.48
N ASN A 230 6.87 -6.26 8.73
CA ASN A 230 7.55 -7.33 7.98
C ASN A 230 8.40 -8.26 8.87
N ALA A 231 7.81 -8.78 9.93
CA ALA A 231 8.37 -9.78 10.83
C ALA A 231 7.23 -10.61 11.43
N MET A 232 7.53 -11.87 11.77
CA MET A 232 6.59 -12.70 12.52
C MET A 232 6.34 -12.11 13.91
N VAL A 233 5.09 -12.17 14.38
CA VAL A 233 4.63 -11.61 15.65
C VAL A 233 3.72 -12.55 16.45
N LEU A 234 3.23 -13.68 15.91
CA LEU A 234 2.40 -14.60 16.70
C LEU A 234 3.14 -15.15 17.95
N GLY A 235 2.43 -15.08 19.07
CA GLY A 235 2.92 -15.35 20.42
C GLY A 235 2.83 -16.81 20.84
N GLU A 236 2.39 -17.03 22.08
CA GLU A 236 1.95 -18.34 22.58
C GLU A 236 0.69 -18.79 21.80
N VAL A 237 0.70 -19.99 21.22
CA VAL A 237 -0.42 -20.54 20.42
C VAL A 237 -1.14 -21.63 21.22
N ASP A 238 -2.45 -21.47 21.43
CA ASP A 238 -3.30 -22.42 22.16
C ASP A 238 -4.38 -23.04 21.26
N LEU A 239 -4.05 -24.12 20.56
CA LEU A 239 -4.97 -24.83 19.65
C LEU A 239 -6.16 -25.54 20.36
N ASP A 240 -6.19 -25.57 21.70
CA ASP A 240 -7.38 -25.99 22.48
C ASP A 240 -8.41 -24.82 22.62
N SER A 241 -8.03 -23.59 22.22
CA SER A 241 -8.84 -22.36 22.27
C SER A 241 -9.57 -22.09 20.94
N PRO A 242 -10.85 -21.64 20.96
CA PRO A 242 -11.57 -21.27 19.74
C PRO A 242 -11.05 -20.00 19.05
N ASN A 243 -10.12 -19.26 19.68
CA ASN A 243 -9.49 -18.07 19.09
C ASN A 243 -8.22 -18.40 18.31
N TYR A 244 -7.79 -19.67 18.22
CA TYR A 244 -6.62 -20.08 17.47
C TYR A 244 -6.96 -21.15 16.42
N LYS A 245 -6.18 -21.15 15.34
CA LYS A 245 -6.11 -22.18 14.30
C LYS A 245 -4.63 -22.40 13.95
N GLY A 246 -4.32 -23.49 13.26
CA GLY A 246 -2.97 -23.83 12.83
C GLY A 246 -2.78 -25.33 12.69
N SER A 247 -1.60 -25.72 12.22
CA SER A 247 -1.26 -27.13 11.97
C SER A 247 -1.24 -27.96 13.26
N ASP A 248 -1.88 -29.13 13.20
CA ASP A 248 -2.14 -30.04 14.34
C ASP A 248 -0.86 -30.44 15.12
N ASP A 249 0.30 -30.45 14.45
CA ASP A 249 1.62 -30.81 14.97
C ASP A 249 2.66 -29.68 15.02
N LEU A 250 2.29 -28.42 14.73
CA LEU A 250 3.16 -27.22 14.77
C LEU A 250 4.14 -27.21 15.98
N VAL A 251 3.62 -27.42 17.18
CA VAL A 251 4.39 -27.39 18.43
C VAL A 251 5.24 -28.66 18.64
N GLU A 252 4.82 -29.81 18.11
CA GLU A 252 5.62 -31.05 18.13
C GLU A 252 6.76 -30.99 17.11
N PHE A 253 6.51 -30.44 15.92
CA PHE A 253 7.52 -30.20 14.87
C PHE A 253 8.64 -29.27 15.35
N ALA A 254 8.29 -28.13 15.95
CA ALA A 254 9.28 -27.17 16.47
C ALA A 254 10.18 -27.81 17.56
N ALA A 255 9.63 -28.73 18.36
CA ALA A 255 10.38 -29.45 19.39
C ALA A 255 11.22 -30.63 18.83
N GLU A 256 10.77 -31.32 17.77
CA GLU A 256 11.54 -32.41 17.15
C GLU A 256 12.73 -31.90 16.30
N ASN A 257 12.69 -30.64 15.85
CA ASN A 257 13.75 -30.00 15.05
C ASN A 257 14.64 -29.01 15.84
N ASP A 258 14.64 -29.08 17.18
CA ASP A 258 15.45 -28.24 18.09
C ASP A 258 15.17 -26.70 17.98
N LEU A 259 14.05 -26.26 17.38
CA LEU A 259 13.69 -24.83 17.20
C LEU A 259 13.32 -24.10 18.51
N TYR A 260 12.94 -24.83 19.56
CA TYR A 260 12.80 -24.32 20.93
C TYR A 260 12.99 -25.46 21.96
N ASP A 261 13.31 -25.15 23.23
CA ASP A 261 13.51 -26.19 24.27
C ASP A 261 12.30 -26.27 25.26
N PRO A 262 11.38 -27.24 25.11
CA PRO A 262 10.26 -27.43 26.04
C PRO A 262 10.62 -27.99 27.43
N GLU A 263 11.89 -28.27 27.74
CA GLU A 263 12.34 -28.40 29.16
C GLU A 263 12.76 -27.05 29.78
N SER A 264 12.82 -25.97 28.98
CA SER A 264 13.40 -24.67 29.30
C SER A 264 12.39 -23.51 29.26
N GLU A 265 11.56 -23.45 28.22
CA GLU A 265 10.63 -22.35 27.94
C GLU A 265 9.25 -22.83 27.42
N ASP A 266 8.29 -21.90 27.42
CA ASP A 266 6.96 -22.10 26.82
C ASP A 266 7.00 -21.68 25.33
N PHE A 267 6.23 -22.34 24.46
CA PHE A 267 6.30 -22.15 23.00
C PHE A 267 5.80 -20.76 22.55
N HIS A 268 6.51 -20.14 21.61
CA HIS A 268 6.17 -18.85 21.02
C HIS A 268 6.53 -18.84 19.53
N LEU A 269 5.53 -18.71 18.65
CA LEU A 269 5.69 -19.01 17.22
C LEU A 269 6.77 -18.15 16.55
N ALA A 270 6.65 -16.83 16.65
CA ALA A 270 7.61 -15.90 16.04
C ALA A 270 9.07 -16.06 16.51
N LYS A 271 9.32 -16.73 17.64
CA LYS A 271 10.65 -16.98 18.20
C LYS A 271 11.22 -18.35 17.82
N ALA A 272 10.37 -19.34 17.59
CA ALA A 272 10.78 -20.64 17.05
C ALA A 272 11.05 -20.56 15.54
N TYR A 273 10.25 -19.77 14.81
CA TYR A 273 10.23 -19.78 13.34
C TYR A 273 10.77 -18.50 12.66
N GLY A 274 10.70 -17.34 13.31
CA GLY A 274 11.00 -16.04 12.67
C GLY A 274 12.39 -15.45 12.96
N THR A 275 12.69 -14.31 12.33
CA THR A 275 13.96 -13.54 12.43
C THR A 275 13.82 -12.18 13.13
N ALA A 276 12.72 -11.95 13.86
CA ALA A 276 12.33 -10.61 14.31
C ALA A 276 13.38 -9.90 15.21
N ASP A 277 14.22 -10.66 15.91
CA ASP A 277 15.33 -10.14 16.73
C ASP A 277 16.47 -9.54 15.88
N ASP A 278 16.67 -9.98 14.64
CA ASP A 278 17.72 -9.48 13.74
C ASP A 278 17.32 -8.14 13.08
N TYR A 279 16.04 -7.99 12.73
CA TYR A 279 15.52 -6.85 11.96
C TYR A 279 14.63 -5.89 12.77
N ALA A 280 14.86 -5.83 14.08
CA ALA A 280 14.02 -5.11 15.03
C ALA A 280 13.81 -3.60 14.74
N SER A 281 14.84 -2.89 14.25
CA SER A 281 14.75 -1.44 13.96
C SER A 281 13.87 -1.11 12.75
N TYR A 282 13.72 -2.06 11.81
CA TYR A 282 12.89 -1.94 10.62
C TYR A 282 11.41 -2.31 10.92
N ASN A 283 11.19 -3.26 11.83
CA ASN A 283 9.89 -3.85 12.12
C ASN A 283 9.25 -3.39 13.43
N TYR A 284 9.88 -3.66 14.58
CA TYR A 284 9.31 -3.31 15.89
C TYR A 284 9.16 -1.81 16.12
N MET A 285 9.88 -0.97 15.37
CA MET A 285 9.63 0.47 15.38
C MET A 285 8.21 0.83 14.88
N ARG A 286 7.72 0.16 13.83
CA ARG A 286 6.37 0.39 13.29
C ARG A 286 5.30 -0.15 14.25
N VAL A 287 5.55 -1.32 14.85
CA VAL A 287 4.71 -1.88 15.93
C VAL A 287 4.62 -0.90 17.12
N TRP A 288 5.76 -0.39 17.60
CA TRP A 288 5.80 0.67 18.61
C TRP A 288 5.05 1.92 18.16
N GLY A 289 5.22 2.33 16.91
CA GLY A 289 4.55 3.49 16.32
C GLY A 289 3.03 3.39 16.41
N GLY A 290 2.45 2.25 16.03
CA GLY A 290 1.02 1.99 16.15
C GLY A 290 0.55 1.95 17.61
N LEU A 291 1.27 1.23 18.48
CA LEU A 291 0.98 1.20 19.92
C LEU A 291 1.06 2.58 20.59
N ASN A 292 1.94 3.45 20.11
CA ASN A 292 2.11 4.83 20.57
C ASN A 292 1.02 5.78 20.00
N HIS A 293 0.59 5.56 18.75
CA HIS A 293 -0.44 6.34 18.05
C HIS A 293 -1.84 6.08 18.61
N PHE A 294 -2.31 4.83 18.63
CA PHE A 294 -3.61 4.45 19.18
C PHE A 294 -3.61 4.38 20.72
N GLY A 295 -2.43 4.16 21.32
CA GLY A 295 -2.26 3.98 22.75
C GLY A 295 -2.72 2.60 23.25
N VAL A 296 -2.31 2.24 24.46
CA VAL A 296 -2.72 1.00 25.13
C VAL A 296 -3.37 1.33 26.49
N ALA A 297 -4.55 0.78 26.77
CA ALA A 297 -5.33 1.07 27.97
C ALA A 297 -4.71 0.49 29.26
N ASP A 298 -4.53 -0.84 29.32
CA ASP A 298 -3.92 -1.58 30.45
C ASP A 298 -2.78 -2.48 29.93
N GLY A 299 -1.61 -1.88 29.64
CA GLY A 299 -0.44 -2.59 29.09
C GLY A 299 0.32 -3.47 30.11
N PRO A 300 1.07 -4.50 29.66
CA PRO A 300 1.78 -5.44 30.55
C PRO A 300 3.01 -4.88 31.31
N TRP A 301 3.21 -3.56 31.31
CA TRP A 301 4.43 -2.87 31.79
C TRP A 301 4.18 -1.90 32.96
N ASP A 302 5.24 -1.53 33.68
CA ASP A 302 5.19 -0.58 34.82
C ASP A 302 5.08 0.91 34.33
N GLY A 303 3.99 1.32 33.67
CA GLY A 303 3.78 2.73 33.29
C GLY A 303 2.54 3.04 32.42
N ASP A 304 2.21 4.34 32.31
CA ASP A 304 1.11 4.87 31.49
C ASP A 304 1.52 5.11 30.00
N GLU A 305 2.81 4.98 29.71
CA GLU A 305 3.50 5.22 28.43
C GLU A 305 3.93 3.87 27.82
N VAL A 306 3.90 3.73 26.49
CA VAL A 306 4.37 2.52 25.81
C VAL A 306 5.90 2.45 25.92
N PRO A 307 6.50 1.31 26.35
CA PRO A 307 7.94 1.12 26.37
C PRO A 307 8.56 1.44 25.01
N GLY A 308 9.67 2.17 24.98
CA GLY A 308 10.32 2.58 23.74
C GLY A 308 10.83 1.41 22.88
N PRO A 309 11.19 1.67 21.61
CA PRO A 309 11.45 0.67 20.55
C PRO A 309 12.63 -0.30 20.79
N ASP A 310 13.42 -0.10 21.87
CA ASP A 310 14.30 -1.14 22.42
C ASP A 310 13.53 -2.39 22.90
N THR A 311 12.21 -2.27 23.10
CA THR A 311 11.30 -3.35 23.52
C THR A 311 10.85 -4.16 22.31
N ARG A 312 11.12 -5.46 22.33
CA ARG A 312 10.77 -6.41 21.25
C ARG A 312 9.61 -7.33 21.62
N ASP A 313 9.43 -7.59 22.91
CA ASP A 313 8.31 -8.33 23.49
C ASP A 313 7.06 -7.44 23.69
N TYR A 314 6.51 -6.89 22.60
CA TYR A 314 5.17 -6.25 22.66
C TYR A 314 4.07 -7.32 22.72
N PRO A 315 2.90 -7.00 23.31
CA PRO A 315 1.74 -7.89 23.22
C PRO A 315 1.25 -7.94 21.76
N LEU A 316 0.72 -9.11 21.35
CA LEU A 316 0.17 -9.33 20.01
C LEU A 316 -1.00 -8.38 19.71
N THR A 317 -1.85 -8.15 20.71
CA THR A 317 -3.04 -7.29 20.65
C THR A 317 -3.12 -6.36 21.86
N ALA A 318 -3.90 -5.28 21.77
CA ALA A 318 -4.07 -4.31 22.85
C ALA A 318 -5.46 -3.63 22.85
N GLU A 319 -6.03 -3.39 24.02
CA GLU A 319 -7.17 -2.48 24.21
C GLU A 319 -6.72 -1.01 23.94
N PRO A 320 -7.37 -0.23 23.06
CA PRO A 320 -6.99 1.14 22.75
C PRO A 320 -7.39 2.13 23.84
N LYS A 321 -6.76 3.33 23.86
CA LYS A 321 -7.07 4.35 24.89
C LYS A 321 -8.40 5.07 24.67
N GLU A 322 -8.82 5.20 23.41
CA GLU A 322 -10.13 5.72 22.96
C GLU A 322 -10.58 4.88 21.75
N GLU A 323 -11.89 4.83 21.45
CA GLU A 323 -12.47 4.01 20.36
C GLU A 323 -11.89 4.46 19.00
N ILE A 324 -11.33 3.54 18.21
CA ILE A 324 -10.57 3.86 16.98
C ILE A 324 -11.53 4.19 15.82
N THR A 325 -11.37 5.35 15.17
CA THR A 325 -12.14 5.70 13.96
C THR A 325 -11.43 5.27 12.68
N VAL A 326 -12.18 5.20 11.57
CA VAL A 326 -11.64 5.04 10.22
C VAL A 326 -10.56 6.09 9.89
N LYS A 327 -10.74 7.34 10.34
CA LYS A 327 -9.77 8.44 10.12
C LYS A 327 -8.47 8.22 10.90
N ASP A 328 -8.54 7.71 12.13
CA ASP A 328 -7.34 7.38 12.91
C ASP A 328 -6.50 6.27 12.25
N VAL A 329 -7.16 5.32 11.56
CA VAL A 329 -6.52 4.27 10.75
C VAL A 329 -5.90 4.87 9.49
N MET A 330 -6.63 5.70 8.73
CA MET A 330 -6.08 6.43 7.57
C MET A 330 -4.84 7.24 7.96
N ASP A 331 -4.87 7.93 9.09
CA ASP A 331 -3.76 8.76 9.56
C ASP A 331 -2.61 7.95 10.17
N TYR A 332 -2.87 6.73 10.64
CA TYR A 332 -1.82 5.76 10.95
C TYR A 332 -1.07 5.30 9.69
N THR A 333 -1.75 5.08 8.54
CA THR A 333 -1.05 4.76 7.27
C THR A 333 -0.14 5.90 6.78
N ARG A 334 -0.31 7.11 7.32
CA ARG A 334 0.52 8.29 7.05
C ARG A 334 1.63 8.49 8.10
N TYR A 335 1.66 7.68 9.15
CA TYR A 335 2.47 7.94 10.33
C TYR A 335 3.97 7.78 10.06
N HIS A 336 4.71 8.82 10.39
CA HIS A 336 6.16 8.91 10.23
C HIS A 336 6.78 9.46 11.53
N TYR A 337 6.28 8.99 12.67
CA TYR A 337 6.79 9.33 14.01
C TYR A 337 6.80 10.83 14.33
N GLN A 338 5.91 11.62 13.70
CA GLN A 338 5.73 13.03 13.98
C GLN A 338 5.45 13.30 15.48
N ASP A 339 5.88 14.46 15.98
CA ASP A 339 5.93 14.83 17.40
C ASP A 339 6.82 13.94 18.31
N THR A 340 7.63 13.02 17.77
CA THR A 340 8.60 12.19 18.51
C THR A 340 10.06 12.47 18.10
N GLU A 341 11.04 11.95 18.86
CA GLU A 341 12.47 12.04 18.50
C GLU A 341 12.90 11.12 17.33
N HIS A 342 11.97 10.35 16.77
CA HIS A 342 12.19 9.44 15.64
C HIS A 342 11.66 9.96 14.29
N ASN A 343 11.11 11.19 14.27
CA ASN A 343 10.61 11.83 13.05
C ASN A 343 11.73 11.93 11.98
N PRO A 344 11.56 11.35 10.77
CA PRO A 344 12.59 11.37 9.73
C PRO A 344 12.88 12.77 9.17
N LEU A 345 12.01 13.76 9.43
CA LEU A 345 12.26 15.16 9.10
C LEU A 345 13.23 15.86 10.08
N GLU A 346 13.47 15.30 11.26
CA GLU A 346 14.27 15.92 12.33
C GLU A 346 15.46 15.07 12.83
N ALA A 347 15.41 13.74 12.68
CA ALA A 347 16.45 12.83 13.18
C ALA A 347 17.64 12.65 12.20
N ASP A 348 18.85 12.49 12.75
CA ASP A 348 20.09 12.24 11.98
C ASP A 348 20.11 10.84 11.33
N ASP A 349 19.45 9.85 11.95
CA ASP A 349 19.39 8.43 11.55
C ASP A 349 18.01 7.86 11.96
N PRO A 350 16.96 8.11 11.15
CA PRO A 350 15.60 7.69 11.50
C PRO A 350 15.31 6.22 11.11
N PRO A 351 14.43 5.56 11.87
CA PRO A 351 13.91 4.25 11.52
C PRO A 351 12.82 4.33 10.44
N ARG A 352 12.59 3.22 9.73
CA ARG A 352 11.60 3.09 8.65
C ARG A 352 10.19 3.49 9.11
N ALA A 353 9.56 4.43 8.40
CA ALA A 353 8.22 4.94 8.67
C ALA A 353 7.11 3.93 8.28
N VAL A 354 5.87 4.22 8.70
CA VAL A 354 4.66 3.56 8.20
C VAL A 354 4.26 4.21 6.87
N GLY A 355 4.05 5.52 6.87
CA GLY A 355 3.81 6.29 5.66
C GLY A 355 5.12 6.59 4.92
N THR A 356 5.25 6.07 3.70
CA THR A 356 6.39 6.28 2.79
C THR A 356 5.91 6.75 1.41
N THR A 357 6.76 7.43 0.63
CA THR A 357 6.45 7.79 -0.76
C THR A 357 6.51 6.60 -1.71
N SER A 358 7.10 5.48 -1.27
CA SER A 358 7.14 4.20 -1.98
C SER A 358 5.87 3.35 -1.78
N THR A 359 4.93 3.76 -0.93
CA THR A 359 3.58 3.17 -0.90
C THR A 359 2.90 3.32 -2.28
N ILE A 360 2.51 2.21 -2.90
CA ILE A 360 1.81 2.16 -4.21
C ILE A 360 0.31 1.92 -4.07
N GLU A 361 -0.13 1.34 -2.95
CA GLU A 361 -1.52 1.15 -2.58
C GLU A 361 -1.64 1.19 -1.06
N SER A 362 -2.75 1.73 -0.56
CA SER A 362 -3.18 1.44 0.80
C SER A 362 -4.69 1.51 0.91
N HIS A 363 -5.27 0.62 1.70
CA HIS A 363 -6.71 0.50 1.88
C HIS A 363 -7.08 0.48 3.37
N VAL A 364 -8.30 0.90 3.68
CA VAL A 364 -9.01 0.59 4.92
C VAL A 364 -10.32 -0.10 4.53
N LEU A 365 -10.42 -1.40 4.80
CA LEU A 365 -11.69 -2.13 4.72
C LEU A 365 -12.44 -1.87 6.03
N GLN A 366 -13.65 -1.33 5.91
CA GLN A 366 -14.61 -1.16 6.99
C GLN A 366 -15.73 -2.18 6.76
N LEU A 367 -15.88 -3.13 7.69
CA LEU A 367 -16.77 -4.30 7.55
C LEU A 367 -17.87 -4.30 8.62
N THR A 368 -19.09 -4.65 8.22
CA THR A 368 -20.33 -4.34 8.95
C THR A 368 -21.28 -5.53 9.09
N ASP A 369 -22.03 -5.57 10.19
CA ASP A 369 -22.96 -6.66 10.56
C ASP A 369 -24.43 -6.22 10.34
N ASP A 370 -24.68 -5.54 9.21
CA ASP A 370 -25.98 -4.98 8.88
C ASP A 370 -26.90 -6.05 8.22
N GLU A 371 -27.91 -6.52 8.97
CA GLU A 371 -29.00 -7.33 8.36
C GLU A 371 -29.81 -6.47 7.36
N PRO A 372 -30.13 -6.97 6.15
CA PRO A 372 -30.03 -8.37 5.72
C PRO A 372 -28.82 -8.70 4.82
N THR A 373 -27.92 -7.75 4.58
CA THR A 373 -26.73 -7.85 3.74
C THR A 373 -25.86 -6.63 4.06
N PRO A 374 -24.53 -6.77 4.19
CA PRO A 374 -23.65 -5.65 4.49
C PRO A 374 -23.55 -4.66 3.31
N ILE A 375 -24.50 -3.74 3.27
CA ILE A 375 -24.55 -2.61 2.33
C ILE A 375 -23.70 -1.42 2.79
N SER A 376 -23.19 -1.50 4.03
CA SER A 376 -22.37 -0.48 4.70
C SER A 376 -20.89 -0.88 4.72
N ASP A 377 -20.51 -1.98 4.07
CA ASP A 377 -19.10 -2.32 3.83
C ASP A 377 -18.48 -1.32 2.85
N VAL A 378 -17.28 -0.83 3.18
CA VAL A 378 -16.55 0.13 2.37
C VAL A 378 -15.07 -0.25 2.31
N ALA A 379 -14.55 -0.43 1.09
CA ALA A 379 -13.12 -0.36 0.85
C ALA A 379 -12.75 1.11 0.59
N TRP A 380 -12.17 1.77 1.59
CA TRP A 380 -11.55 3.08 1.41
C TRP A 380 -10.17 2.87 0.79
N VAL A 381 -9.92 3.33 -0.43
CA VAL A 381 -8.66 3.03 -1.15
C VAL A 381 -7.91 4.29 -1.55
N SER A 382 -6.61 4.31 -1.26
CA SER A 382 -5.65 5.31 -1.71
C SER A 382 -4.77 4.71 -2.81
N MET A 383 -4.83 5.31 -4.01
CA MET A 383 -4.12 4.85 -5.20
C MET A 383 -2.77 5.57 -5.30
N GLY A 384 -1.70 4.94 -4.84
CA GLY A 384 -0.43 5.57 -4.52
C GLY A 384 -0.31 5.88 -3.02
N THR A 385 0.68 6.68 -2.64
CA THR A 385 0.97 6.92 -1.22
C THR A 385 -0.11 7.75 -0.53
N PRO A 386 -0.60 7.34 0.66
CA PRO A 386 -1.59 8.11 1.42
C PRO A 386 -1.04 9.45 1.95
N LEU A 387 0.29 9.67 1.87
CA LEU A 387 0.91 10.97 2.14
C LEU A 387 0.57 12.06 1.11
N ALA A 388 0.06 11.68 -0.07
CA ALA A 388 -0.22 12.58 -1.19
C ALA A 388 -1.42 12.17 -2.06
N SER A 389 -2.16 11.14 -1.67
CA SER A 389 -3.27 10.55 -2.42
C SER A 389 -4.46 10.34 -1.48
N PRO A 390 -5.69 10.74 -1.84
CA PRO A 390 -6.86 10.64 -0.97
C PRO A 390 -7.39 9.20 -0.90
N TYR A 391 -7.94 8.83 0.25
CA TYR A 391 -8.77 7.63 0.38
C TYR A 391 -10.16 7.83 -0.25
N VAL A 392 -10.49 7.00 -1.24
CA VAL A 392 -11.77 7.03 -1.96
C VAL A 392 -12.67 5.89 -1.47
N PRO A 393 -13.93 6.14 -1.05
CA PRO A 393 -14.83 5.08 -0.58
C PRO A 393 -15.46 4.28 -1.73
N HIS A 394 -15.11 2.98 -1.81
CA HIS A 394 -15.65 2.02 -2.74
C HIS A 394 -16.54 0.98 -2.04
N TYR A 395 -17.86 1.09 -2.23
CA TYR A 395 -18.82 0.08 -1.74
C TYR A 395 -18.77 -1.18 -2.66
N PRO A 396 -18.90 -2.41 -2.13
CA PRO A 396 -18.95 -3.65 -2.92
C PRO A 396 -20.07 -3.74 -3.97
N ALA A 397 -21.04 -2.81 -3.94
CA ALA A 397 -22.09 -2.68 -4.94
C ALA A 397 -21.61 -2.15 -6.31
N LEU A 398 -20.40 -1.60 -6.40
CA LEU A 398 -19.80 -1.11 -7.64
C LEU A 398 -19.25 -2.27 -8.49
N ASP A 399 -19.88 -2.56 -9.63
CA ASP A 399 -19.54 -3.67 -10.54
C ASP A 399 -18.68 -3.27 -11.76
N GLU A 400 -18.50 -1.97 -12.01
CA GLU A 400 -17.55 -1.42 -12.99
C GLU A 400 -16.87 -0.16 -12.39
N PHE A 401 -15.55 -0.22 -12.16
CA PHE A 401 -14.78 0.93 -11.68
C PHE A 401 -14.57 1.97 -12.80
N PRO A 402 -14.47 3.27 -12.48
CA PRO A 402 -14.23 4.30 -13.51
C PRO A 402 -12.94 4.06 -14.29
N GLU A 403 -13.00 4.23 -15.62
CA GLU A 403 -11.95 3.85 -16.57
C GLU A 403 -10.50 4.26 -16.21
N PRO A 404 -10.21 5.40 -15.54
CA PRO A 404 -8.86 5.73 -15.07
C PRO A 404 -8.34 4.87 -13.92
N TYR A 405 -9.20 4.35 -13.05
CA TYR A 405 -8.82 3.46 -11.95
C TYR A 405 -8.52 2.04 -12.44
N THR A 406 -8.96 1.67 -13.65
CA THR A 406 -8.69 0.37 -14.28
C THR A 406 -7.50 0.43 -15.26
N GLN A 407 -6.61 1.44 -15.14
CA GLN A 407 -5.53 1.70 -16.10
C GLN A 407 -4.25 2.22 -15.45
N GLY A 408 -3.12 1.90 -16.08
CA GLY A 408 -1.76 2.25 -15.69
C GLY A 408 -0.78 1.20 -16.23
N THR A 409 0.51 1.54 -16.34
CA THR A 409 1.62 0.60 -16.49
C THR A 409 2.81 1.08 -15.65
N ASP A 410 3.97 0.45 -15.79
CA ASP A 410 5.31 0.97 -15.42
C ASP A 410 5.64 2.43 -15.83
N THR A 411 4.82 3.03 -16.72
CA THR A 411 5.08 4.29 -17.42
C THR A 411 3.91 5.26 -17.21
N TYR A 412 4.25 6.52 -16.92
CA TYR A 412 3.27 7.61 -16.71
C TYR A 412 2.25 7.75 -17.84
N SER A 413 0.97 7.88 -17.46
CA SER A 413 -0.15 8.23 -18.34
C SER A 413 -1.13 9.20 -17.66
N GLU A 414 -1.56 10.24 -18.40
CA GLU A 414 -2.62 11.16 -17.95
C GLU A 414 -4.01 10.49 -17.86
N ASP A 415 -4.20 9.34 -18.52
CA ASP A 415 -5.44 8.56 -18.50
C ASP A 415 -5.57 7.63 -17.26
N SER A 416 -4.57 7.56 -16.37
CA SER A 416 -4.50 6.63 -15.22
C SER A 416 -4.66 7.36 -13.88
N ALA A 417 -5.48 6.84 -12.97
CA ALA A 417 -5.71 7.42 -11.64
C ALA A 417 -4.44 7.36 -10.78
N PHE A 418 -3.81 6.17 -10.69
CA PHE A 418 -2.53 5.96 -10.01
C PHE A 418 -1.48 6.99 -10.47
N TRP A 419 -1.36 7.23 -11.77
CA TRP A 419 -0.35 8.16 -12.30
C TRP A 419 -0.68 9.63 -12.10
N GLN A 420 -1.96 10.01 -12.01
CA GLN A 420 -2.37 11.36 -11.60
C GLN A 420 -2.01 11.61 -10.12
N PHE A 421 -2.32 10.67 -9.22
CA PHE A 421 -1.95 10.79 -7.80
C PHE A 421 -0.43 10.69 -7.57
N LYS A 422 0.29 9.80 -8.29
CA LYS A 422 1.76 9.75 -8.23
C LYS A 422 2.42 11.02 -8.79
N ALA A 423 1.83 11.69 -9.78
CA ALA A 423 2.30 13.00 -10.23
C ALA A 423 2.13 14.07 -9.14
N LEU A 424 0.98 14.10 -8.45
CA LEU A 424 0.75 14.95 -7.28
C LEU A 424 1.77 14.68 -6.16
N SER A 425 2.02 13.41 -5.84
CA SER A 425 3.06 12.97 -4.90
C SER A 425 4.46 13.47 -5.30
N ASN A 426 4.88 13.23 -6.54
CA ASN A 426 6.18 13.67 -7.04
C ASN A 426 6.35 15.20 -6.94
N LEU A 427 5.28 15.96 -7.20
CA LEU A 427 5.28 17.41 -7.02
C LEU A 427 5.35 17.83 -5.54
N LYS A 428 4.61 17.16 -4.64
CA LYS A 428 4.64 17.39 -3.20
C LYS A 428 6.07 17.28 -2.65
N PHE A 429 6.76 16.16 -2.89
CA PHE A 429 8.07 15.93 -2.30
C PHE A 429 9.21 16.74 -2.95
N LEU A 430 9.08 17.15 -4.22
CA LEU A 430 10.06 18.04 -4.87
C LEU A 430 10.11 19.46 -4.27
N GLY A 431 8.99 19.97 -3.75
CA GLY A 431 8.86 21.33 -3.18
C GLY A 431 8.21 21.37 -1.79
N TYR A 432 8.45 20.32 -1.00
CA TYR A 432 7.81 19.98 0.28
C TYR A 432 7.40 21.18 1.15
N ASP A 433 8.34 22.00 1.64
CA ASP A 433 8.08 23.11 2.58
C ASP A 433 6.94 24.08 2.19
N GLU A 434 6.65 24.25 0.89
CA GLU A 434 5.64 25.19 0.38
C GLU A 434 4.44 24.48 -0.29
N ILE A 435 4.48 23.14 -0.43
CA ILE A 435 3.45 22.33 -1.11
C ILE A 435 2.78 21.34 -0.16
N GLU A 436 3.54 20.75 0.78
CA GLU A 436 3.08 19.75 1.74
C GLU A 436 1.76 20.15 2.40
N PRO A 437 1.61 21.35 3.01
CA PRO A 437 0.40 21.66 3.76
C PRO A 437 -0.80 21.90 2.84
N MET A 438 -0.58 22.38 1.62
CA MET A 438 -1.64 22.61 0.62
C MET A 438 -2.24 21.29 0.13
N VAL A 439 -1.40 20.28 -0.09
CA VAL A 439 -1.87 18.95 -0.52
C VAL A 439 -2.57 18.23 0.63
N THR A 440 -2.04 18.34 1.85
CA THR A 440 -2.64 17.70 3.03
C THR A 440 -3.96 18.35 3.42
N ASP A 441 -4.03 19.68 3.56
CA ASP A 441 -5.26 20.41 3.93
C ASP A 441 -6.46 20.04 3.01
N GLU A 442 -6.25 19.95 1.69
CA GLU A 442 -7.33 19.66 0.72
C GLU A 442 -7.64 18.15 0.57
N ILE A 443 -6.66 17.24 0.78
CA ILE A 443 -6.91 15.79 0.84
C ILE A 443 -7.72 15.44 2.10
N GLU A 444 -7.31 15.94 3.27
CA GLU A 444 -8.07 15.71 4.51
C GLU A 444 -9.46 16.34 4.43
N SER A 445 -9.59 17.51 3.81
CA SER A 445 -10.90 18.14 3.55
C SER A 445 -11.81 17.33 2.62
N PHE A 446 -11.26 16.48 1.75
CA PHE A 446 -12.03 15.53 0.93
C PHE A 446 -12.46 14.31 1.75
N GLU A 447 -11.56 13.74 2.53
CA GLU A 447 -11.81 12.56 3.39
C GLU A 447 -12.82 12.86 4.50
N ASP A 448 -12.62 13.93 5.27
CA ASP A 448 -13.57 14.42 6.27
C ASP A 448 -14.95 14.63 5.65
N ALA A 449 -14.99 15.19 4.44
CA ALA A 449 -16.25 15.46 3.75
C ALA A 449 -16.92 14.19 3.19
N ALA A 450 -16.20 13.09 2.98
CA ALA A 450 -16.78 11.79 2.65
C ALA A 450 -17.31 11.09 3.92
N LEU A 451 -16.51 11.09 5.00
CA LEU A 451 -16.85 10.55 6.31
C LEU A 451 -18.09 11.26 6.92
N GLU A 452 -18.18 12.60 6.84
CA GLU A 452 -19.37 13.36 7.26
C GLU A 452 -20.67 12.94 6.53
N ARG A 453 -20.56 12.37 5.32
CA ARG A 453 -21.71 11.98 4.48
C ARG A 453 -22.09 10.50 4.62
N GLN A 454 -21.14 9.64 5.02
CA GLN A 454 -21.26 8.18 5.00
C GLN A 454 -22.61 7.67 5.54
N ALA A 455 -22.96 8.01 6.78
CA ALA A 455 -24.20 7.58 7.41
C ALA A 455 -25.50 8.12 6.77
N GLU A 456 -25.46 9.21 5.97
CA GLU A 456 -26.60 9.64 5.14
C GLU A 456 -26.76 8.73 3.91
N LYS A 457 -25.66 8.25 3.35
CA LYS A 457 -25.62 7.36 2.18
C LYS A 457 -26.12 5.97 2.53
N GLU A 458 -25.56 5.37 3.58
CA GLU A 458 -25.95 4.04 4.08
C GLU A 458 -27.42 4.02 4.51
N GLN A 459 -27.88 5.06 5.24
CA GLN A 459 -29.30 5.20 5.57
C GLN A 459 -30.19 5.30 4.32
N THR A 460 -29.75 6.01 3.28
CA THR A 460 -30.51 6.10 2.01
C THR A 460 -30.53 4.75 1.28
N ALA A 461 -29.40 4.03 1.24
CA ALA A 461 -29.32 2.70 0.64
C ALA A 461 -30.18 1.68 1.40
N ALA A 462 -30.20 1.72 2.74
CA ALA A 462 -31.06 0.88 3.57
C ALA A 462 -32.56 1.16 3.34
N GLU A 463 -32.97 2.45 3.25
CA GLU A 463 -34.35 2.80 2.90
C GLU A 463 -34.73 2.34 1.49
N LEU A 464 -33.81 2.37 0.53
CA LEU A 464 -34.03 1.85 -0.83
C LEU A 464 -34.10 0.31 -0.87
N TRP A 465 -33.30 -0.39 -0.06
CA TRP A 465 -33.24 -1.85 -0.02
C TRP A 465 -34.55 -2.49 0.46
N GLU A 466 -35.32 -1.81 1.32
CA GLU A 466 -36.69 -2.23 1.67
C GLU A 466 -37.68 -2.15 0.48
N GLU A 467 -37.40 -1.34 -0.56
CA GLU A 467 -38.28 -1.15 -1.73
C GLU A 467 -37.80 -1.89 -3.01
N ASP A 468 -36.53 -1.73 -3.41
CA ASP A 468 -35.88 -2.46 -4.51
C ASP A 468 -34.35 -2.56 -4.30
N GLU A 469 -33.85 -3.79 -4.09
CA GLU A 469 -32.43 -4.13 -3.93
C GLU A 469 -31.54 -3.55 -5.07
N THR A 470 -32.09 -3.48 -6.29
CA THR A 470 -31.37 -2.95 -7.45
C THR A 470 -31.15 -1.45 -7.34
N GLU A 471 -32.15 -0.70 -6.88
CA GLU A 471 -32.08 0.77 -6.75
C GLU A 471 -31.14 1.17 -5.59
N ALA A 472 -31.04 0.34 -4.56
CA ALA A 472 -30.04 0.50 -3.49
C ALA A 472 -28.60 0.26 -3.97
N LYS A 473 -28.36 -0.81 -4.75
CA LYS A 473 -27.04 -1.10 -5.32
C LYS A 473 -26.62 -0.05 -6.37
N GLU A 474 -27.53 0.33 -7.27
CA GLU A 474 -27.31 1.43 -8.21
C GLU A 474 -26.98 2.75 -7.48
N TYR A 475 -27.61 3.06 -6.34
CA TYR A 475 -27.33 4.26 -5.55
C TYR A 475 -25.92 4.29 -4.93
N LEU A 476 -25.45 3.16 -4.39
CA LEU A 476 -24.11 3.06 -3.80
C LEU A 476 -23.02 3.06 -4.89
N ALA A 477 -23.26 2.40 -6.03
CA ALA A 477 -22.37 2.46 -7.18
C ALA A 477 -22.26 3.89 -7.75
N ASP A 478 -23.39 4.58 -7.98
CA ASP A 478 -23.45 6.01 -8.36
C ASP A 478 -22.65 6.88 -7.36
N TYR A 479 -22.68 6.55 -6.06
CA TYR A 479 -21.92 7.30 -5.05
C TYR A 479 -20.41 7.05 -5.14
N SER A 480 -19.95 5.79 -5.20
CA SER A 480 -18.53 5.49 -5.33
C SER A 480 -17.94 5.98 -6.65
N GLU A 481 -18.65 5.86 -7.79
CA GLU A 481 -18.22 6.51 -9.03
C GLU A 481 -18.08 8.04 -8.82
N SER A 482 -19.03 8.68 -8.12
CA SER A 482 -18.96 10.13 -7.90
C SER A 482 -17.77 10.56 -7.04
N GLN A 483 -17.40 9.81 -5.98
CA GLN A 483 -16.22 10.15 -5.17
C GLN A 483 -14.91 9.86 -5.89
N ALA A 484 -14.86 8.79 -6.70
CA ALA A 484 -13.71 8.48 -7.55
C ALA A 484 -13.44 9.57 -8.61
N TRP A 485 -14.48 10.17 -9.20
CA TRP A 485 -14.32 11.33 -10.09
C TRP A 485 -14.04 12.64 -9.34
N GLU A 486 -14.65 12.88 -8.18
CA GLU A 486 -14.35 14.07 -7.34
C GLU A 486 -12.87 14.08 -6.88
N ALA A 487 -12.29 12.92 -6.55
CA ALA A 487 -10.87 12.78 -6.20
C ALA A 487 -9.91 13.08 -7.37
N LEU A 488 -10.30 12.78 -8.62
CA LEU A 488 -9.51 13.14 -9.81
C LEU A 488 -9.64 14.63 -10.18
N GLU A 489 -10.81 15.25 -9.96
CA GLU A 489 -10.97 16.70 -10.10
C GLU A 489 -10.12 17.44 -9.05
N LEU A 490 -10.08 16.95 -7.80
CA LEU A 490 -9.18 17.42 -6.73
C LEU A 490 -7.70 17.35 -7.14
N ALA A 491 -7.22 16.20 -7.63
CA ALA A 491 -5.82 16.04 -8.03
C ALA A 491 -5.42 17.01 -9.17
N SER A 492 -6.30 17.24 -10.13
CA SER A 492 -6.06 18.15 -11.27
C SER A 492 -6.06 19.64 -10.87
N ASP A 493 -6.96 20.05 -9.95
CA ASP A 493 -6.96 21.41 -9.41
C ASP A 493 -5.73 21.64 -8.50
N LEU A 494 -5.32 20.64 -7.70
CA LEU A 494 -4.08 20.68 -6.90
C LEU A 494 -2.84 20.80 -7.80
N GLU A 495 -2.68 19.97 -8.85
CA GLU A 495 -1.55 20.10 -9.80
C GLU A 495 -1.50 21.52 -10.40
N THR A 496 -2.68 22.08 -10.73
CA THR A 496 -2.82 23.43 -11.30
C THR A 496 -2.41 24.54 -10.32
N GLU A 497 -2.78 24.44 -9.04
CA GLU A 497 -2.36 25.41 -8.01
C GLU A 497 -0.88 25.23 -7.66
N ILE A 498 -0.40 24.00 -7.51
CA ILE A 498 1.01 23.67 -7.24
C ILE A 498 1.92 24.24 -8.32
N HIS A 499 1.63 23.99 -9.61
CA HIS A 499 2.37 24.61 -10.72
C HIS A 499 2.33 26.15 -10.68
N THR A 500 1.26 26.75 -10.17
CA THR A 500 1.12 28.20 -10.02
C THR A 500 1.93 28.75 -8.84
N THR A 501 2.02 28.02 -7.72
CA THR A 501 2.84 28.33 -6.54
C THR A 501 4.32 28.17 -6.86
N ILE A 502 4.71 27.02 -7.41
CA ILE A 502 6.05 26.69 -7.92
C ILE A 502 6.59 27.78 -8.88
N ALA A 503 5.75 28.29 -9.79
CA ALA A 503 6.12 29.35 -10.73
C ALA A 503 6.32 30.74 -10.09
N GLN A 504 5.99 30.93 -8.80
CA GLN A 504 6.18 32.17 -8.05
C GLN A 504 7.39 32.13 -7.10
N MET A 505 8.01 30.96 -6.85
CA MET A 505 9.14 30.80 -5.94
C MET A 505 10.43 31.46 -6.48
N GLU A 506 10.98 32.44 -5.76
CA GLU A 506 12.23 33.14 -6.14
C GLU A 506 13.48 32.38 -5.66
N GLY A 507 13.94 31.44 -6.48
CA GLY A 507 15.15 30.64 -6.22
C GLY A 507 14.80 29.27 -5.66
N TRP A 508 14.74 28.28 -6.54
CA TRP A 508 14.44 26.90 -6.16
C TRP A 508 15.68 26.20 -5.59
N GLU A 509 15.46 25.49 -4.51
CA GLU A 509 16.27 24.35 -4.07
C GLU A 509 15.31 23.15 -4.01
N ILE A 510 15.76 21.94 -4.35
CA ILE A 510 14.90 20.74 -4.29
C ILE A 510 14.77 20.37 -2.82
N ALA A 511 13.53 20.32 -2.32
CA ALA A 511 13.27 20.14 -0.89
C ALA A 511 13.36 18.67 -0.42
N ASN A 512 13.43 17.71 -1.36
CA ASN A 512 13.28 16.26 -1.19
C ASN A 512 13.57 15.77 0.24
N PRO A 513 12.53 15.70 1.10
CA PRO A 513 12.72 15.50 2.52
C PRO A 513 13.10 14.04 2.78
N ASN A 514 13.71 13.80 3.94
CA ASN A 514 14.25 12.50 4.30
C ASN A 514 13.18 11.49 4.74
N VAL A 515 11.93 11.61 4.26
CA VAL A 515 10.74 10.84 4.72
C VAL A 515 10.92 9.34 4.53
N ASP A 516 11.50 8.92 3.42
CA ASP A 516 11.79 7.52 3.10
C ASP A 516 13.15 7.06 3.65
N ALA A 517 13.65 7.71 4.71
CA ALA A 517 14.88 7.29 5.35
C ALA A 517 14.67 6.04 6.21
N GLN A 518 15.66 5.17 6.13
CA GLN A 518 15.69 3.85 6.74
C GLN A 518 17.15 3.52 7.11
N PRO A 519 17.38 2.67 8.15
CA PRO A 519 18.71 2.30 8.60
C PRO A 519 19.59 1.69 7.49
N GLU A 520 20.90 1.98 7.49
CA GLU A 520 21.83 1.47 6.46
C GLU A 520 22.10 -0.05 6.52
N GLU A 521 21.63 -0.75 7.55
CA GLU A 521 21.93 -2.18 7.79
C GLU A 521 20.80 -3.16 7.37
N TRP A 522 19.75 -2.71 6.66
CA TRP A 522 18.64 -3.57 6.21
C TRP A 522 18.44 -3.59 4.69
N ALA A 523 18.14 -4.78 4.18
CA ALA A 523 17.46 -5.09 2.92
C ALA A 523 16.59 -6.34 3.18
N MET A 524 15.58 -6.61 2.35
CA MET A 524 14.98 -7.95 2.32
C MET A 524 16.03 -8.96 1.82
N PRO A 525 15.83 -10.26 2.11
CA PRO A 525 16.34 -11.30 1.23
C PRO A 525 15.92 -10.99 -0.22
N ASP A 526 16.83 -11.19 -1.18
CA ASP A 526 16.45 -11.09 -2.59
C ASP A 526 15.59 -12.30 -2.95
N ASP A 527 14.27 -12.08 -3.15
CA ASP A 527 13.34 -13.10 -3.65
C ASP A 527 13.78 -13.71 -5.00
N ASP A 528 14.69 -13.04 -5.73
CA ASP A 528 15.25 -13.48 -7.00
C ASP A 528 16.81 -13.50 -6.99
N GLU A 529 17.41 -14.62 -6.54
CA GLU A 529 18.55 -15.21 -7.29
C GLU A 529 18.01 -16.03 -8.49
N GLU A 530 17.10 -15.44 -9.29
CA GLU A 530 16.66 -16.08 -10.55
C GLU A 530 17.88 -16.23 -11.48
N ASP A 531 18.17 -17.46 -11.92
CA ASP A 531 19.27 -17.77 -12.84
C ASP A 531 18.99 -17.14 -14.21
N THR A 532 19.36 -15.86 -14.33
CA THR A 532 19.36 -15.05 -15.55
C THR A 532 20.43 -15.56 -16.51
N GLY A 533 20.22 -16.79 -17.01
CA GLY A 533 21.19 -17.68 -17.65
C GLY A 533 21.80 -17.16 -18.95
N VAL A 534 22.68 -16.17 -18.82
CA VAL A 534 23.45 -15.53 -19.89
C VAL A 534 24.94 -15.79 -19.65
N ASP A 535 25.40 -16.95 -20.13
CA ASP A 535 26.80 -17.39 -20.23
C ASP A 535 27.68 -16.37 -21.03
N ASP A 536 28.07 -15.23 -20.45
CA ASP A 536 29.04 -14.30 -21.06
C ASP A 536 30.46 -14.56 -20.53
N ALA A 537 31.10 -15.56 -21.15
CA ALA A 537 32.36 -16.12 -20.71
C ALA A 537 33.61 -15.29 -21.07
N ASP A 538 34.58 -15.29 -20.15
CA ASP A 538 35.97 -14.83 -20.29
C ASP A 538 36.20 -13.34 -20.66
N THR A 539 36.72 -12.55 -19.70
CA THR A 539 38.18 -12.28 -19.73
C THR A 539 38.76 -11.76 -18.41
N GLU A 540 39.73 -12.49 -17.85
CA GLU A 540 40.62 -11.97 -16.80
C GLU A 540 41.54 -10.85 -17.31
N THR A 541 41.68 -9.75 -16.54
CA THR A 541 42.96 -9.03 -16.42
C THR A 541 43.22 -8.55 -14.98
N ASP A 542 44.07 -9.28 -14.27
CA ASP A 542 44.75 -8.87 -13.03
C ASP A 542 45.72 -7.69 -13.28
N GLU A 543 45.52 -6.55 -12.61
CA GLU A 543 46.62 -5.64 -12.24
C GLU A 543 46.46 -5.11 -10.81
N THR A 544 47.58 -5.03 -10.08
CA THR A 544 47.61 -4.88 -8.62
C THR A 544 47.95 -3.46 -8.13
N ALA A 545 47.22 -3.01 -7.10
CA ALA A 545 47.67 -2.17 -5.98
C ALA A 545 48.23 -0.74 -6.23
N THR A 546 47.83 0.20 -5.36
CA THR A 546 48.77 0.77 -4.35
C THR A 546 48.08 1.54 -3.23
N GLU A 547 48.69 1.53 -2.04
CA GLU A 547 48.32 2.38 -0.89
C GLU A 547 48.57 3.87 -1.19
N ASN A 548 47.84 4.77 -0.54
CA ASN A 548 48.37 5.96 0.16
C ASN A 548 47.24 6.64 0.95
N GLY A 549 47.37 6.71 2.29
CA GLY A 549 46.56 7.60 3.13
C GLY A 549 47.33 8.87 3.51
N ALA A 550 46.62 9.90 3.96
CA ALA A 550 47.18 11.04 4.69
C ALA A 550 46.08 11.73 5.52
N ASP A 551 46.37 11.93 6.81
CA ASP A 551 45.53 12.69 7.74
C ASP A 551 45.70 14.21 7.53
N ASP A 552 44.71 15.01 7.94
CA ASP A 552 44.97 16.15 8.84
C ASP A 552 43.69 16.52 9.64
N GLU A 553 43.86 17.10 10.83
CA GLU A 553 42.79 17.39 11.82
C GLU A 553 42.46 18.91 11.93
N THR A 554 41.56 19.25 12.87
CA THR A 554 41.47 20.49 13.69
C THR A 554 40.59 21.69 13.27
N ASP A 555 39.46 21.79 13.98
CA ASP A 555 39.13 22.82 15.01
C ASP A 555 38.30 24.11 14.73
N ASP A 556 37.55 24.43 15.81
CA ASP A 556 37.11 25.74 16.32
C ASP A 556 35.94 26.54 15.68
N ALA A 557 34.73 26.09 16.02
CA ALA A 557 33.81 26.75 16.97
C ALA A 557 33.42 28.26 16.85
N ALA A 558 32.12 28.48 16.62
CA ALA A 558 31.18 29.39 17.33
C ALA A 558 31.52 30.87 17.67
N ASP A 559 30.61 31.79 17.25
CA ASP A 559 30.13 32.90 18.11
C ASP A 559 28.68 33.33 17.68
N THR A 560 28.13 34.38 18.30
CA THR A 560 26.70 34.48 18.65
C THR A 560 25.87 35.62 18.00
N THR A 561 24.55 35.51 18.17
CA THR A 561 23.40 36.37 17.80
C THR A 561 23.34 37.76 18.48
N PRO A 562 22.31 38.63 18.30
CA PRO A 562 21.29 38.81 17.23
C PRO A 562 21.11 40.31 16.78
N VAL A 563 20.16 40.61 15.86
CA VAL A 563 19.57 41.96 15.68
C VAL A 563 18.05 41.92 15.48
N LEU A 564 17.30 42.77 16.20
CA LEU A 564 15.82 42.92 16.12
C LEU A 564 15.37 44.04 15.15
N GLY A 565 14.26 43.84 14.42
CA GLY A 565 13.87 44.68 13.26
C GLY A 565 12.48 45.37 13.23
N VAL A 566 11.47 44.92 13.99
CA VAL A 566 10.15 45.58 14.29
C VAL A 566 9.32 46.21 13.14
N GLY A 567 8.15 45.61 12.84
CA GLY A 567 6.93 46.32 12.36
C GLY A 567 6.05 45.50 11.40
N GLY A 568 4.70 45.54 11.46
CA GLY A 568 3.79 46.19 12.42
C GLY A 568 2.29 46.00 12.08
N LEU A 569 1.40 45.99 13.08
CA LEU A 569 -0.03 45.62 12.94
C LEU A 569 -0.93 46.60 12.13
N VAL A 570 -1.67 46.07 11.14
CA VAL A 570 -3.07 46.39 10.73
C VAL A 570 -3.67 45.15 10.01
N ALA A 571 -4.99 45.01 9.82
CA ALA A 571 -5.97 44.46 10.78
C ALA A 571 -7.43 44.52 10.23
N LEU A 572 -8.19 43.42 10.39
CA LEU A 572 -9.67 43.26 10.27
C LEU A 572 -10.37 43.41 8.89
N ALA A 573 -10.92 42.27 8.40
CA ALA A 573 -12.37 41.93 8.44
C ALA A 573 -13.19 41.78 7.13
N ALA A 574 -14.01 40.70 7.17
CA ALA A 574 -15.38 40.51 6.65
C ALA A 574 -15.57 39.77 5.30
N ALA A 575 -16.31 38.65 5.38
CA ALA A 575 -16.78 37.83 4.26
C ALA A 575 -18.04 38.38 3.56
N PHE A 576 -18.35 37.90 2.35
CA PHE A 576 -19.72 37.60 1.93
C PHE A 576 -19.79 36.64 0.71
N SER A 577 -20.70 35.68 0.81
CA SER A 577 -21.07 34.57 -0.08
C SER A 577 -21.03 34.75 -1.61
N VAL A 578 -20.77 33.64 -2.32
CA VAL A 578 -21.59 33.19 -3.47
C VAL A 578 -21.84 31.69 -3.37
N ALA A 579 -23.12 31.28 -3.43
CA ALA A 579 -23.53 29.92 -3.80
C ALA A 579 -24.61 30.05 -4.87
N LEU A 580 -24.35 29.58 -6.10
CA LEU A 580 -25.32 29.46 -7.23
C LEU A 580 -24.61 28.99 -8.52
N LEU A 581 -24.52 27.68 -8.79
CA LEU A 581 -24.16 27.20 -10.15
C LEU A 581 -24.68 25.80 -10.58
N ILE A 582 -25.67 25.23 -9.89
CA ILE A 582 -26.43 24.08 -10.41
C ILE A 582 -27.64 24.58 -11.23
N ILE A 583 -28.11 23.78 -12.19
CA ILE A 583 -29.24 24.03 -13.14
C ILE A 583 -28.90 24.91 -14.37
N HIS A 584 -27.99 24.48 -15.26
CA HIS A 584 -28.21 24.70 -16.72
C HIS A 584 -27.47 23.80 -17.75
N ARG A 585 -27.77 22.48 -17.83
CA ARG A 585 -27.47 21.70 -19.05
C ARG A 585 -28.37 20.47 -19.28
N ARG A 586 -29.60 20.67 -19.77
CA ARG A 586 -30.39 19.60 -20.43
C ARG A 586 -31.16 20.15 -21.63
N ASN A 587 -31.14 19.40 -22.74
CA ASN A 587 -31.70 19.67 -24.08
C ASN A 587 -30.89 20.59 -25.00
N GLY A 588 -30.39 20.02 -26.12
CA GLY A 588 -29.57 20.76 -27.10
C GLY A 588 -29.43 20.13 -28.49
N LYS A 589 -30.38 19.31 -28.98
CA LYS A 589 -30.33 18.77 -30.36
C LYS A 589 -30.59 19.86 -31.42
N PRO A 590 -29.69 20.10 -32.38
CA PRO A 590 -30.05 20.64 -33.70
C PRO A 590 -30.45 19.50 -34.65
N GLY A 591 -31.12 19.83 -35.76
CA GLY A 591 -31.45 18.84 -36.79
C GLY A 591 -31.82 19.45 -38.13
N THR A 592 -31.81 18.60 -39.16
CA THR A 592 -32.33 18.83 -40.53
C THR A 592 -32.85 17.52 -41.10
#